data_AF-S4PU18-F1
#
_entry.id   AF-S4PU18-F1
#
_cell.length_a   1.000
_cell.length_b   1.000
_cell.length_c   1.000
_cell.angle_alpha   90.00
_cell.angle_beta   90.00
_cell.angle_gamma   90.00
#
_symmetry.space_group_name_H-M   'P 1'
#
loop_
_entity.id
_entity.type
_entity.pdbx_description
1 polymer ?
#
loop_
_entity_poly.entity_id
_entity_poly.type
_entity_poly.pdbx_seq_one_letter_code
_entity_poly.pdbx_strand_id
1 'polypeptide(L)'
;MGDLQCSIIATLENKQDAVLNVSTSAQLAIVADRISDLGCETIEHLPYFDNSYLVVAASLNGGNVLATFVKMLQQWMLEFGFPIPQSKVWEKLIALGLEAPEGTNMKISPLLLGERHAPIAKASVENIDLSNIQLGHVFRSLCDSLIENLHCMMPKEILRKANIKRIVGNGS
;
A
#
# COMPACT_ATOMS: atom_id res chain seq x y z
N MET A 1 -20.05 9.26 -10.86
CA MET A 1 -18.62 9.38 -10.51
C MET A 1 -18.20 8.13 -9.79
N GLY A 2 -16.97 7.67 -10.01
CA GLY A 2 -16.40 6.61 -9.19
C GLY A 2 -16.03 7.14 -7.81
N ASP A 3 -15.92 6.22 -6.86
CA ASP A 3 -15.46 6.44 -5.49
C ASP A 3 -14.08 7.11 -5.43
N LEU A 4 -13.15 6.70 -6.29
CA LEU A 4 -11.80 7.28 -6.35
C LEU A 4 -11.82 8.76 -6.74
N GLN A 5 -12.59 9.15 -7.79
CA GLN A 5 -12.70 10.56 -8.18
C GLN A 5 -13.29 11.41 -7.03
N CYS A 6 -14.28 10.86 -6.31
CA CYS A 6 -14.91 11.51 -5.17
C CYS A 6 -13.95 11.64 -3.96
N SER A 7 -13.13 10.62 -3.71
CA SER A 7 -12.10 10.68 -2.65
C SER A 7 -11.06 11.74 -2.98
N ILE A 8 -10.57 11.80 -4.22
CA ILE A 8 -9.54 12.75 -4.62
C ILE A 8 -10.08 14.18 -4.58
N ILE A 9 -11.27 14.46 -5.12
CA ILE A 9 -11.83 15.83 -5.08
C ILE A 9 -12.04 16.35 -3.66
N ALA A 10 -12.35 15.46 -2.70
CA ALA A 10 -12.53 15.86 -1.30
C ALA A 10 -11.20 16.14 -0.57
N THR A 11 -10.07 15.62 -1.08
CA THR A 11 -8.77 15.67 -0.39
C THR A 11 -7.74 16.56 -1.09
N LEU A 12 -7.90 16.78 -2.39
CA LEU A 12 -6.97 17.53 -3.22
C LEU A 12 -7.16 19.03 -2.99
N GLU A 13 -6.14 19.74 -2.49
CA GLU A 13 -6.22 21.21 -2.39
C GLU A 13 -5.56 21.89 -3.61
N ASN A 14 -4.57 21.25 -4.25
CA ASN A 14 -3.93 21.78 -5.44
C ASN A 14 -3.46 20.67 -6.41
N LYS A 15 -3.22 21.01 -7.68
CA LYS A 15 -2.77 20.06 -8.73
C LYS A 15 -1.36 19.49 -8.54
N GLN A 16 -0.57 20.04 -7.62
CA GLN A 16 0.76 19.53 -7.24
C GLN A 16 0.69 18.55 -6.07
N ASP A 17 -0.52 18.10 -5.71
CA ASP A 17 -0.72 17.07 -4.69
C ASP A 17 -0.86 15.71 -5.35
N ALA A 18 -0.23 14.70 -4.75
CA ALA A 18 -0.61 13.32 -4.94
C ALA A 18 -1.50 12.88 -3.78
N VAL A 19 -2.46 12.01 -4.05
CA VAL A 19 -3.33 11.42 -3.04
C VAL A 19 -2.97 9.95 -2.88
N LEU A 20 -2.59 9.56 -1.67
CA LEU A 20 -2.35 8.18 -1.27
C LEU A 20 -3.56 7.72 -0.44
N ASN A 21 -4.35 6.81 -1.00
CA ASN A 21 -5.47 6.17 -0.30
C ASN A 21 -5.04 4.78 0.16
N VAL A 22 -5.14 4.49 1.45
CA VAL A 22 -4.92 3.15 2.01
C VAL A 22 -6.17 2.73 2.79
N SER A 23 -6.89 1.76 2.27
CA SER A 23 -8.06 1.14 2.92
C SER A 23 -7.98 -0.38 2.69
N THR A 24 -9.04 -1.05 2.24
CA THR A 24 -8.99 -2.48 1.86
C THR A 24 -7.88 -2.74 0.83
N SER A 25 -7.77 -1.87 -0.18
CA SER A 25 -6.70 -1.83 -1.18
C SER A 25 -5.86 -0.56 -1.00
N ALA A 26 -4.91 -0.29 -1.90
CA ALA A 26 -4.13 0.95 -1.85
C ALA A 26 -4.03 1.61 -3.23
N GLN A 27 -4.12 2.93 -3.26
CA GLN A 27 -4.03 3.71 -4.49
C GLN A 27 -3.13 4.94 -4.31
N LEU A 28 -2.32 5.24 -5.32
CA LEU A 28 -1.61 6.51 -5.45
C LEU A 28 -2.09 7.20 -6.73
N ALA A 29 -2.59 8.42 -6.61
CA ALA A 29 -3.16 9.16 -7.73
C ALA A 29 -2.63 10.59 -7.82
N ILE A 30 -2.45 11.07 -9.05
CA ILE A 30 -2.14 12.47 -9.38
C ILE A 30 -3.09 12.98 -10.48
N VAL A 31 -3.30 14.29 -10.54
CA VAL A 31 -4.07 14.93 -11.62
C VAL A 31 -3.13 15.33 -12.75
N ALA A 32 -3.50 15.00 -13.98
CA ALA A 32 -2.78 15.38 -15.19
C ALA A 32 -3.73 16.02 -16.23
N ASP A 33 -3.26 17.06 -16.92
CA ASP A 33 -4.08 17.75 -17.93
C ASP A 33 -4.19 16.98 -19.26
N ARG A 34 -3.35 15.95 -19.46
CA ARG A 34 -3.34 15.11 -20.66
C ARG A 34 -2.93 13.68 -20.35
N ILE A 35 -3.48 12.74 -21.10
CA ILE A 35 -2.99 11.36 -21.11
C ILE A 35 -1.64 11.34 -21.84
N SER A 36 -0.65 10.71 -21.21
CA SER A 36 0.66 10.48 -21.80
C SER A 36 1.12 9.07 -21.48
N ASP A 37 1.82 8.44 -22.41
CA ASP A 37 2.50 7.18 -22.11
C ASP A 37 3.64 7.46 -21.11
N LEU A 38 3.52 6.86 -19.92
CA LEU A 38 4.50 6.98 -18.84
C LEU A 38 5.48 5.81 -18.83
N GLY A 39 5.35 4.84 -19.74
CA GLY A 39 6.20 3.66 -19.83
C GLY A 39 5.98 2.66 -18.70
N CYS A 40 4.81 2.69 -18.03
CA CYS A 40 4.46 1.80 -16.93
C CYS A 40 3.09 1.16 -17.21
N GLU A 41 3.08 -0.17 -17.40
CA GLU A 41 1.86 -0.96 -17.60
C GLU A 41 0.98 -1.04 -16.34
N THR A 42 1.53 -0.64 -15.19
CA THR A 42 0.92 -0.63 -13.87
C THR A 42 0.06 0.60 -13.59
N ILE A 43 0.03 1.56 -14.51
CA ILE A 43 -0.65 2.85 -14.35
C ILE A 43 -1.92 2.90 -15.18
N GLU A 44 -3.02 3.26 -14.52
CA GLU A 44 -4.31 3.49 -15.14
C GLU A 44 -4.54 4.99 -15.34
N HIS A 45 -5.21 5.34 -16.44
CA HIS A 45 -5.68 6.69 -16.72
C HIS A 45 -7.19 6.73 -16.62
N LEU A 46 -7.73 7.54 -15.70
CA LEU A 46 -9.16 7.67 -15.49
C LEU A 46 -9.62 9.10 -15.83
N PRO A 47 -10.80 9.29 -16.44
CA PRO A 47 -11.37 10.62 -16.62
C PRO A 47 -11.56 11.35 -15.29
N TYR A 48 -11.25 12.65 -15.28
CA TYR A 48 -11.44 13.56 -14.16
C TYR A 48 -12.12 14.87 -14.60
N PHE A 49 -12.27 15.81 -13.69
CA PHE A 49 -12.96 17.08 -13.93
C PHE A 49 -12.17 18.02 -14.86
N ASP A 50 -12.85 19.03 -15.41
CA ASP A 50 -12.22 20.11 -16.20
C ASP A 50 -11.31 19.61 -17.32
N ASN A 51 -11.74 18.54 -18.01
CA ASN A 51 -11.01 17.91 -19.09
C ASN A 51 -9.59 17.44 -18.69
N SER A 52 -9.44 17.04 -17.41
CA SER A 52 -8.21 16.45 -16.88
C SER A 52 -8.41 14.95 -16.62
N TYR A 53 -7.33 14.30 -16.18
CA TYR A 53 -7.25 12.87 -15.97
C TYR A 53 -6.60 12.58 -14.62
N LEU A 54 -6.97 11.45 -14.03
CA LEU A 54 -6.21 10.84 -12.94
C LEU A 54 -5.22 9.86 -13.53
N VAL A 55 -3.98 9.95 -13.09
CA VAL A 55 -2.94 8.95 -13.30
C VAL A 55 -2.84 8.16 -12.00
N VAL A 56 -3.13 6.86 -12.05
CA VAL A 56 -3.38 6.06 -10.84
C VAL A 56 -2.56 4.78 -10.85
N ALA A 57 -1.81 4.55 -9.78
CA ALA A 57 -1.37 3.21 -9.41
C ALA A 57 -2.39 2.65 -8.42
N ALA A 58 -3.10 1.60 -8.82
CA ALA A 58 -4.16 0.97 -8.03
C ALA A 58 -3.76 -0.46 -7.65
N SER A 59 -3.09 -0.61 -6.50
CA SER A 59 -2.72 -1.92 -5.98
C SER A 59 -3.94 -2.65 -5.44
N LEU A 60 -4.05 -3.94 -5.73
CA LEU A 60 -5.04 -4.83 -5.11
C LEU A 60 -4.72 -5.12 -3.63
N ASN A 61 -3.52 -4.77 -3.18
CA ASN A 61 -2.96 -5.13 -1.88
C ASN A 61 -2.80 -3.88 -1.01
N GLY A 62 -3.50 -3.85 0.11
CA GLY A 62 -3.50 -2.73 1.06
C GLY A 62 -3.79 -3.23 2.48
N GLY A 63 -4.78 -2.63 3.13
CA GLY A 63 -5.25 -3.08 4.44
C GLY A 63 -5.75 -4.52 4.46
N ASN A 64 -6.18 -5.09 3.33
CA ASN A 64 -6.53 -6.51 3.23
C ASN A 64 -5.33 -7.44 3.54
N VAL A 65 -4.11 -7.05 3.19
CA VAL A 65 -2.89 -7.81 3.46
C VAL A 65 -2.61 -7.79 4.95
N LEU A 66 -2.65 -6.60 5.55
CA LEU A 66 -2.45 -6.43 6.99
C LEU A 66 -3.53 -7.17 7.80
N ALA A 67 -4.80 -7.05 7.40
CA ALA A 67 -5.91 -7.76 8.03
C ALA A 67 -5.78 -9.28 7.93
N THR A 68 -5.29 -9.78 6.78
CA THR A 68 -5.02 -11.22 6.59
C THR A 68 -3.88 -11.68 7.49
N PHE A 69 -2.79 -10.90 7.59
CA PHE A 69 -1.67 -11.19 8.49
C PHE A 69 -2.12 -11.23 9.96
N VAL A 70 -2.92 -10.27 10.40
CA VAL A 70 -3.47 -10.23 11.76
C VAL A 70 -4.38 -11.43 12.02
N LYS A 71 -5.27 -11.76 11.07
CA LYS A 71 -6.17 -12.92 11.18
C LYS A 71 -5.37 -14.22 11.25
N MET A 72 -4.31 -14.36 10.46
CA MET A 72 -3.42 -15.53 10.50
C MET A 72 -2.82 -15.72 11.90
N LEU A 73 -2.25 -14.67 12.49
CA LEU A 73 -1.69 -14.74 13.85
C LEU A 73 -2.76 -15.06 14.89
N GLN A 74 -3.95 -14.48 14.76
CA GLN A 74 -5.08 -14.79 15.64
C GLN A 74 -5.45 -16.28 15.58
N GLN A 75 -5.50 -16.86 14.38
CA GLN A 75 -5.80 -18.29 14.22
C GLN A 75 -4.70 -19.17 14.82
N TRP A 76 -3.43 -18.85 14.61
CA TRP A 76 -2.33 -19.58 15.25
C TRP A 76 -2.42 -19.53 16.78
N MET A 77 -2.70 -18.35 17.35
CA MET A 77 -2.88 -18.20 18.80
C MET A 77 -4.05 -19.04 19.32
N LEU A 78 -5.14 -19.15 18.56
CA LEU A 78 -6.25 -20.04 18.88
C LEU A 78 -5.82 -21.52 18.83
N GLU A 79 -5.08 -21.93 17.81
CA GLU A 79 -4.56 -23.30 17.67
C GLU A 79 -3.62 -23.69 18.82
N PHE A 80 -2.84 -22.74 19.34
CA PHE A 80 -2.01 -22.93 20.53
C PHE A 80 -2.78 -22.86 21.87
N GLY A 81 -4.10 -22.61 21.86
CA GLY A 81 -4.94 -22.56 23.06
C GLY A 81 -4.95 -21.21 23.78
N PHE A 82 -4.51 -20.14 23.11
CA PHE A 82 -4.45 -18.77 23.64
C PHE A 82 -5.33 -17.81 22.81
N PRO A 83 -6.67 -17.97 22.84
CA PRO A 83 -7.56 -17.13 22.04
C PRO A 83 -7.38 -15.65 22.41
N ILE A 84 -7.18 -14.81 21.40
CA ILE A 84 -6.97 -13.37 21.56
C ILE A 84 -7.90 -12.60 20.62
N PRO A 85 -8.53 -11.50 21.06
CA PRO A 85 -9.30 -10.63 20.18
C PRO A 85 -8.43 -10.03 19.08
N GLN A 86 -8.97 -9.90 17.86
CA GLN A 86 -8.22 -9.37 16.72
C GLN A 86 -7.72 -7.94 16.97
N SER A 87 -8.49 -7.12 17.69
CA SER A 87 -8.10 -5.77 18.11
C SER A 87 -6.82 -5.77 18.95
N LYS A 88 -6.63 -6.76 19.82
CA LYS A 88 -5.42 -6.88 20.65
C LYS A 88 -4.19 -7.33 19.84
N VAL A 89 -4.39 -8.15 18.82
CA VAL A 89 -3.32 -8.50 17.88
C VAL A 89 -2.88 -7.24 17.11
N TRP A 90 -3.83 -6.46 16.59
CA TRP A 90 -3.56 -5.18 15.93
C TRP A 90 -2.79 -4.21 16.82
N GLU A 91 -3.31 -3.91 18.02
CA GLU A 91 -2.65 -3.02 18.99
C GLU A 91 -1.20 -3.45 19.25
N LYS A 92 -0.97 -4.76 19.44
CA LYS A 92 0.36 -5.29 19.72
C LYS A 92 1.30 -5.22 18.53
N LEU A 93 0.82 -5.54 17.32
CA LEU A 93 1.61 -5.44 16.08
C LEU A 93 2.05 -4.02 15.80
N ILE A 94 1.13 -3.05 15.92
CA ILE A 94 1.43 -1.63 15.70
C ILE A 94 2.49 -1.17 16.70
N ALA A 95 2.34 -1.48 18.00
CA ALA A 95 3.33 -1.13 19.01
C ALA A 95 4.71 -1.73 18.70
N LEU A 96 4.77 -3.02 18.39
CA LEU A 96 6.04 -3.70 18.07
C LEU A 96 6.67 -3.18 16.76
N GLY A 97 5.86 -2.86 15.75
CA GLY A 97 6.36 -2.32 14.47
C GLY A 97 6.94 -0.91 14.62
N LEU A 98 6.35 -0.08 15.49
CA LEU A 98 6.88 1.26 15.81
C LEU A 98 8.19 1.19 16.61
N GLU A 99 8.35 0.18 17.47
CA GLU A 99 9.58 -0.07 18.24
C GLU A 99 10.68 -0.77 17.42
N ALA A 100 10.32 -1.44 16.32
CA ALA A 100 11.27 -2.17 15.50
C ALA A 100 12.24 -1.20 14.79
N PRO A 101 13.57 -1.47 14.82
CA PRO A 101 14.56 -0.70 14.06
C PRO A 101 14.23 -0.58 12.56
N GLU A 102 14.67 0.52 11.96
CA GLU A 102 14.63 0.68 10.51
C GLU A 102 15.73 -0.17 9.83
N GLY A 103 15.59 -0.43 8.54
CA GLY A 103 16.67 -1.01 7.73
C GLY A 103 16.81 -2.53 7.83
N THR A 104 15.72 -3.25 8.08
CA THR A 104 15.68 -4.71 7.92
C THR A 104 15.88 -5.10 6.44
N ASN A 105 16.66 -6.15 6.21
CA ASN A 105 16.89 -6.70 4.87
C ASN A 105 15.77 -7.67 4.42
N MET A 106 14.83 -8.00 5.31
CA MET A 106 13.68 -8.84 4.99
C MET A 106 12.83 -8.17 3.91
N LYS A 107 12.61 -8.88 2.81
CA LYS A 107 11.78 -8.41 1.70
C LYS A 107 10.49 -9.21 1.66
N ILE A 108 9.37 -8.50 1.79
CA ILE A 108 8.06 -9.13 1.67
C ILE A 108 7.44 -8.71 0.33
N SER A 109 6.98 -9.68 -0.45
CA SER A 109 6.05 -9.44 -1.55
C SER A 109 4.64 -9.47 -0.97
N PRO A 110 3.87 -8.36 -0.97
CA PRO A 110 2.56 -8.32 -0.33
C PRO A 110 1.44 -8.86 -1.22
N LEU A 111 1.75 -9.54 -2.32
CA LEU A 111 0.82 -9.87 -3.42
C LEU A 111 -0.12 -11.04 -3.10
N LEU A 112 -0.82 -10.99 -1.97
CA LEU A 112 -1.78 -12.02 -1.56
C LEU A 112 -2.91 -12.22 -2.59
N LEU A 113 -3.35 -11.13 -3.23
CA LEU A 113 -4.38 -11.15 -4.26
C LEU A 113 -3.82 -11.11 -5.69
N GLY A 114 -2.50 -11.25 -5.86
CA GLY A 114 -1.82 -10.88 -7.11
C GLY A 114 -1.91 -9.38 -7.36
N GLU A 115 -1.62 -8.96 -8.60
CA GLU A 115 -1.88 -7.59 -9.08
C GLU A 115 -2.54 -7.62 -10.45
N ARG A 116 -3.13 -6.49 -10.88
CA ARG A 116 -3.77 -6.39 -12.20
C ARG A 116 -2.82 -6.76 -13.35
N HIS A 117 -1.56 -6.32 -13.24
CA HIS A 117 -0.50 -6.60 -14.20
C HIS A 117 0.16 -7.98 -13.99
N ALA A 118 -0.05 -8.61 -12.82
CA ALA A 118 0.50 -9.93 -12.48
C ALA A 118 -0.51 -10.77 -11.66
N PRO A 119 -1.61 -11.26 -12.27
CA PRO A 119 -2.74 -11.82 -11.51
C PRO A 119 -2.43 -13.12 -10.76
N ILE A 120 -1.44 -13.87 -11.23
CA ILE A 120 -1.03 -15.15 -10.63
C ILE A 120 0.06 -14.99 -9.57
N ALA A 121 0.58 -13.77 -9.36
CA ALA A 121 1.60 -13.51 -8.35
C ALA A 121 1.08 -13.86 -6.94
N LYS A 122 2.01 -14.20 -6.05
CA LYS A 122 1.73 -14.62 -4.69
C LYS A 122 2.60 -13.85 -3.71
N ALA A 123 2.11 -13.76 -2.49
CA ALA A 123 2.91 -13.25 -1.39
C ALA A 123 4.09 -14.20 -1.11
N SER A 124 5.24 -13.60 -0.80
CA SER A 124 6.47 -14.32 -0.46
C SER A 124 7.28 -13.48 0.52
N VAL A 125 8.22 -14.13 1.19
CA VAL A 125 9.18 -13.47 2.06
C VAL A 125 10.58 -14.01 1.77
N GLU A 126 11.54 -13.11 1.66
CA GLU A 126 12.94 -13.39 1.39
C GLU A 126 13.83 -12.72 2.44
N ASN A 127 15.08 -13.20 2.54
CA ASN A 127 16.11 -12.68 3.45
C ASN A 127 15.71 -12.72 4.94
N ILE A 128 15.06 -13.79 5.38
CA ILE A 128 14.84 -14.05 6.80
C ILE A 128 16.15 -14.50 7.43
N ASP A 129 16.51 -13.88 8.55
CA ASP A 129 17.60 -14.30 9.41
C ASP A 129 17.22 -14.17 10.90
N LEU A 130 18.14 -14.56 11.80
CA LEU A 130 17.88 -14.57 13.24
C LEU A 130 17.65 -13.17 13.84
N SER A 131 18.08 -12.11 13.15
CA SER A 131 17.99 -10.73 13.62
C SER A 131 16.68 -10.04 13.24
N ASN A 132 15.94 -10.57 12.25
CA ASN A 132 14.77 -9.89 11.68
C ASN A 132 13.45 -10.66 11.77
N ILE A 133 13.42 -11.84 12.40
CA ILE A 133 12.22 -12.68 12.46
C ILE A 133 11.22 -12.28 13.56
N GLN A 134 11.58 -11.35 14.46
CA GLN A 134 10.67 -10.89 15.51
C GLN A 134 9.46 -10.19 14.89
N LEU A 135 8.31 -10.31 15.56
CA LEU A 135 7.03 -9.88 15.02
C LEU A 135 6.98 -8.39 14.63
N GLY A 136 7.68 -7.52 15.37
CA GLY A 136 7.82 -6.11 15.02
C GLY A 136 8.54 -5.88 13.69
N HIS A 137 9.66 -6.58 13.45
CA HIS A 137 10.40 -6.50 12.19
C HIS A 137 9.55 -7.02 11.02
N VAL A 138 8.91 -8.18 11.18
CA VAL A 138 8.04 -8.76 10.15
C VAL A 138 6.90 -7.81 9.79
N PHE A 139 6.23 -7.23 10.80
CA PHE A 139 5.12 -6.31 10.57
C PHE A 139 5.59 -4.99 9.93
N ARG A 140 6.73 -4.44 10.38
CA ARG A 140 7.33 -3.26 9.78
C ARG A 140 7.71 -3.51 8.31
N SER A 141 8.39 -4.62 8.01
CA SER A 141 8.69 -5.05 6.65
C SER A 141 7.44 -5.17 5.79
N LEU A 142 6.33 -5.68 6.34
CA LEU A 142 5.08 -5.82 5.60
C LEU A 142 4.49 -4.45 5.21
N CYS A 143 4.51 -3.49 6.15
CA CYS A 143 4.11 -2.11 5.89
C CYS A 143 4.99 -1.43 4.84
N ASP A 144 6.32 -1.56 4.97
CA ASP A 144 7.28 -0.99 4.02
C ASP A 144 7.05 -1.58 2.61
N SER A 145 6.83 -2.89 2.52
CA SER A 145 6.53 -3.59 1.27
C SER A 145 5.23 -3.15 0.58
N LEU A 146 4.19 -2.74 1.33
CA LEU A 146 2.98 -2.19 0.72
C LEU A 146 3.26 -0.85 0.02
N ILE A 147 4.09 -0.01 0.64
CA ILE A 147 4.52 1.26 0.03
C ILE A 147 5.48 1.01 -1.12
N GLU A 148 6.40 0.05 -0.99
CA GLU A 148 7.32 -0.33 -2.06
C GLU A 148 6.54 -0.87 -3.28
N ASN A 149 5.48 -1.64 -3.08
CA ASN A 149 4.61 -2.11 -4.17
C ASN A 149 3.99 -0.93 -4.94
N LEU A 150 3.45 0.07 -4.26
CA LEU A 150 2.94 1.29 -4.91
C LEU A 150 4.05 2.07 -5.62
N HIS A 151 5.25 2.16 -5.02
CA HIS A 151 6.38 2.82 -5.64
C HIS A 151 6.87 2.07 -6.90
N CYS A 152 6.80 0.74 -6.92
CA CYS A 152 7.06 -0.06 -8.12
C CYS A 152 6.00 0.18 -9.20
N MET A 153 4.73 0.32 -8.81
CA MET A 153 3.63 0.62 -9.74
C MET A 153 3.67 2.05 -10.28
N MET A 154 4.08 3.03 -9.48
CA MET A 154 4.29 4.42 -9.89
C MET A 154 5.60 4.93 -9.28
N PRO A 155 6.71 4.84 -10.04
CA PRO A 155 8.00 5.34 -9.59
C PRO A 155 7.95 6.83 -9.25
N LYS A 156 8.69 7.24 -8.22
CA LYS A 156 8.78 8.64 -7.77
C LYS A 156 9.17 9.63 -8.88
N GLU A 157 9.85 9.17 -9.92
CA GLU A 157 10.23 9.95 -11.10
C GLU A 157 9.00 10.50 -11.83
N ILE A 158 7.88 9.77 -11.82
CA ILE A 158 6.61 10.21 -12.38
C ILE A 158 6.06 11.38 -11.56
N LEU A 159 6.04 11.26 -10.23
CA LEU A 159 5.63 12.34 -9.33
C LEU A 159 6.52 13.58 -9.50
N ARG A 160 7.84 13.39 -9.64
CA ARG A 160 8.80 14.47 -9.87
C ARG A 160 8.56 15.19 -11.20
N LYS A 161 8.32 14.44 -12.29
CA LYS A 161 8.00 15.01 -13.62
C LYS A 161 6.67 15.76 -13.60
N ALA A 162 5.70 15.31 -12.81
CA ALA A 162 4.42 15.98 -12.59
C ALA A 162 4.52 17.16 -11.59
N ASN A 163 5.73 17.50 -11.11
CA ASN A 163 5.99 18.58 -10.16
C ASN A 163 5.18 18.47 -8.85
N ILE A 164 4.93 17.23 -8.40
CA ILE A 164 4.26 16.96 -7.13
C ILE A 164 5.11 17.45 -5.95
N LYS A 165 4.48 18.15 -5.01
CA LYS A 165 5.14 18.78 -3.84
C LYS A 165 4.78 18.12 -2.53
N ARG A 166 3.63 17.44 -2.45
CA ARG A 166 3.21 16.70 -1.25
C ARG A 166 2.36 15.49 -1.62
N ILE A 167 2.38 14.51 -0.73
CA ILE A 167 1.49 13.35 -0.77
C ILE A 167 0.51 13.52 0.40
N VAL A 168 -0.78 13.54 0.08
CA VAL A 168 -1.85 13.61 1.07
C VAL A 168 -2.36 12.19 1.31
N GLY A 169 -2.20 11.71 2.53
CA GLY A 169 -2.71 10.41 2.95
C GLY A 169 -4.20 10.51 3.31
N ASN A 170 -5.02 9.63 2.75
CA ASN A 170 -6.38 9.37 3.21
C ASN A 170 -6.63 7.86 3.29
N GLY A 171 -7.78 7.48 3.84
CA GLY A 171 -8.11 6.07 4.08
C GLY A 171 -8.73 5.84 5.45
N SER A 172 -9.05 4.58 5.73
CA SER A 172 -9.79 4.12 6.91
C SER A 172 -9.02 3.08 7.69
#